data_AF-A0A061G226-F1
#
_entry.id   AF-A0A061G226-F1
#
_cell.length_a   1.000
_cell.length_b   1.000
_cell.length_c   1.000
_cell.angle_alpha   90.00
_cell.angle_beta   90.00
_cell.angle_gamma   90.00
#
_symmetry.space_group_name_H-M   'P 1'
#
loop_
_entity.id
_entity.type
_entity.pdbx_description
1 polymer ?
#
loop_
_entity_poly.entity_id
_entity_poly.type
_entity_poly.pdbx_seq_one_letter_code
_entity_poly.pdbx_strand_id
1 'polypeptide(L)'
;MKEEDQNTISILKRRLPCLSNELLQPLTYEEEDWRSPIIRDLFNPRSTVISRLKHFTLIHGVLYHKGSNGVLARCISSNEAKERLKAVHEQWYGEEGPSLHRLLQRAGYFWPTMSKDALQFQQSCSKCSKPSVVHECHFVESAGDWRRPYIDFLQNGILPTNL
;
A
#
# COMPACT_ATOMS: atom_id res chain seq x y z
N MET A 1 -63.05 6.35 -9.41
CA MET A 1 -62.32 5.52 -8.42
C MET A 1 -60.84 5.73 -8.75
N LYS A 2 -60.07 6.37 -7.85
CA LYS A 2 -58.70 6.80 -8.15
C LYS A 2 -57.76 5.59 -8.10
N GLU A 3 -57.00 5.42 -9.17
CA GLU A 3 -55.93 4.44 -9.33
C GLU A 3 -54.68 5.04 -8.68
N GLU A 4 -54.35 4.61 -7.46
CA GLU A 4 -53.13 5.00 -6.76
C GLU A 4 -52.08 3.93 -7.04
N ASP A 5 -51.28 4.17 -8.09
CA ASP A 5 -50.04 3.44 -8.33
C ASP A 5 -49.07 3.73 -7.19
N GLN A 6 -49.10 2.88 -6.18
CA GLN A 6 -48.12 2.90 -5.09
C GLN A 6 -46.79 2.38 -5.66
N ASN A 7 -45.95 3.33 -6.09
CA ASN A 7 -44.53 3.14 -6.39
C ASN A 7 -43.80 2.55 -5.17
N THR A 8 -43.94 1.24 -4.98
CA THR A 8 -43.34 0.51 -3.87
C THR A 8 -41.94 0.11 -4.28
N ILE A 9 -40.96 0.92 -3.87
CA ILE A 9 -39.54 0.63 -4.08
C ILE A 9 -39.15 -0.53 -3.14
N SER A 10 -38.94 -1.72 -3.72
CA SER A 10 -38.50 -2.90 -2.99
C SER A 10 -36.98 -2.89 -2.84
N ILE A 11 -36.49 -2.53 -1.64
CA ILE A 11 -35.06 -2.61 -1.31
C ILE A 11 -34.71 -4.08 -1.03
N LEU A 12 -34.20 -4.78 -2.03
CA LEU A 12 -33.66 -6.14 -1.86
C LEU A 12 -32.30 -6.06 -1.17
N LYS A 13 -32.29 -6.25 0.15
CA LYS A 13 -31.06 -6.42 0.94
C LYS A 13 -30.37 -7.71 0.53
N ARG A 14 -29.46 -7.62 -0.44
CA ARG A 14 -28.65 -8.74 -0.90
C ARG A 14 -27.85 -9.29 0.30
N ARG A 15 -28.12 -10.53 0.68
CA ARG A 15 -27.42 -11.22 1.79
C ARG A 15 -26.01 -11.68 1.39
N LEU A 16 -25.70 -11.61 0.10
CA LEU A 16 -24.42 -11.99 -0.48
C LEU A 16 -23.75 -10.72 -1.04
N PRO A 17 -22.43 -10.52 -0.81
CA PRO A 17 -21.67 -9.46 -1.48
C PRO A 17 -21.89 -9.54 -3.00
N CYS A 18 -21.71 -8.42 -3.72
CA CYS A 18 -21.86 -8.35 -5.19
C CYS A 18 -20.91 -9.26 -6.00
N LEU A 19 -20.08 -10.05 -5.34
CA LEU A 19 -19.19 -11.03 -5.94
C LEU A 19 -19.98 -12.33 -6.17
N SER A 20 -20.48 -12.53 -7.38
CA SER A 20 -21.12 -13.79 -7.80
C SER A 20 -20.14 -14.96 -7.70
N ASN A 21 -20.63 -16.05 -7.11
CA ASN A 21 -19.92 -17.26 -6.67
C ASN A 21 -19.24 -18.12 -7.77
N GLU A 22 -19.24 -17.73 -9.05
CA GLU A 22 -18.82 -18.64 -10.14
C GLU A 22 -17.34 -18.53 -10.57
N LEU A 23 -16.54 -17.63 -9.98
CA LEU A 23 -15.11 -17.46 -10.32
C LEU A 23 -14.13 -17.66 -9.13
N LEU A 24 -14.60 -18.26 -8.03
CA LEU A 24 -13.81 -18.41 -6.80
C LEU A 24 -13.66 -19.88 -6.42
N GLN A 25 -12.85 -20.62 -7.17
CA GLN A 25 -12.03 -21.63 -6.50
C GLN A 25 -10.83 -20.87 -5.92
N PRO A 26 -10.59 -20.91 -4.59
CA PRO A 26 -9.32 -20.42 -4.07
C PRO A 26 -8.22 -21.16 -4.82
N LEU A 27 -7.27 -20.44 -5.40
CA LEU A 27 -5.97 -21.03 -5.70
C LEU A 27 -5.53 -21.71 -4.41
N THR A 28 -5.29 -23.01 -4.44
CA THR A 28 -5.01 -23.81 -3.24
C THR A 28 -3.86 -23.14 -2.47
N TYR A 29 -4.18 -22.55 -1.32
CA TYR A 29 -3.20 -21.98 -0.42
C TYR A 29 -2.70 -23.09 0.49
N GLU A 30 -1.40 -23.19 0.68
CA GLU A 30 -0.80 -24.14 1.64
C GLU A 30 -1.44 -23.97 3.03
N GLU A 31 -1.68 -25.08 3.75
CA GLU A 31 -2.40 -25.03 5.04
C GLU A 31 -1.73 -24.13 6.08
N GLU A 32 -0.41 -23.90 5.96
CA GLU A 32 0.39 -23.04 6.85
C GLU A 32 0.41 -21.55 6.44
N ASP A 33 -0.29 -21.15 5.40
CA ASP A 33 -0.29 -19.75 4.94
C ASP A 33 -1.16 -18.85 5.85
N TRP A 34 -0.61 -17.71 6.27
CA TRP A 34 -1.32 -16.71 7.08
C TRP A 34 -2.60 -16.17 6.38
N ARG A 35 -2.69 -16.30 5.06
CA ARG A 35 -3.85 -15.91 4.23
C ARG A 35 -5.05 -16.85 4.43
N SER A 36 -4.81 -18.12 4.73
CA SER A 36 -5.83 -19.17 4.87
C SER A 36 -6.93 -18.84 5.88
N PRO A 37 -6.65 -18.41 7.13
CA PRO A 37 -7.71 -18.03 8.08
C PRO A 37 -8.53 -16.82 7.60
N ILE A 38 -7.90 -15.85 6.91
CA ILE A 38 -8.61 -14.66 6.40
C ILE A 38 -9.59 -15.06 5.30
N ILE A 39 -9.16 -15.92 4.38
CA ILE A 39 -10.00 -16.42 3.29
C ILE A 39 -11.17 -17.22 3.86
N ARG A 40 -10.91 -18.12 4.82
CA ARG A 40 -11.95 -18.88 5.53
C ARG A 40 -12.98 -17.94 6.17
N ASP A 41 -12.52 -16.91 6.85
CA ASP A 41 -13.38 -15.93 7.50
C ASP A 41 -14.17 -15.08 6.49
N LEU A 42 -13.61 -14.75 5.32
CA LEU A 42 -14.31 -14.03 4.25
C LEU A 42 -15.48 -14.84 3.66
N PHE A 43 -15.34 -16.16 3.59
CA PHE A 43 -16.41 -17.05 3.14
C PHE A 43 -17.43 -17.38 4.26
N ASN A 44 -17.14 -17.03 5.52
CA ASN A 44 -18.04 -17.31 6.63
C ASN A 44 -19.00 -16.14 6.88
N PRO A 45 -20.31 -16.28 6.57
CA PRO A 45 -21.30 -15.22 6.78
C PRO A 45 -21.56 -14.89 8.26
N ARG A 46 -21.08 -15.71 9.19
CA ARG A 46 -21.19 -15.51 10.65
C ARG A 46 -19.88 -15.04 11.28
N SER A 47 -18.91 -14.61 10.49
CA SER A 47 -17.62 -14.15 11.02
C SER A 47 -17.81 -12.95 11.94
N THR A 48 -17.26 -13.03 13.16
CA THR A 48 -17.31 -11.94 14.16
C THR A 48 -16.22 -10.90 13.95
N VAL A 49 -15.27 -11.16 13.05
CA VAL A 49 -14.08 -10.31 12.78
C VAL A 49 -14.24 -9.40 11.56
N ILE A 50 -15.46 -8.96 11.28
CA ILE A 50 -15.82 -8.12 10.11
C ILE A 50 -14.95 -6.85 10.05
N SER A 51 -14.62 -6.25 11.20
CA SER A 51 -13.82 -5.01 11.25
C SER A 51 -12.39 -5.18 10.71
N ARG A 52 -11.81 -6.38 10.84
CA ARG A 52 -10.49 -6.72 10.30
C ARG A 52 -10.59 -7.07 8.81
N LEU A 53 -11.64 -7.81 8.45
CA LEU A 53 -11.87 -8.28 7.07
C LEU A 53 -12.21 -7.16 6.09
N LYS A 54 -12.69 -6.00 6.55
CA LYS A 54 -13.04 -4.85 5.69
C LYS A 54 -11.91 -4.37 4.78
N HIS A 55 -10.66 -4.64 5.15
CA HIS A 55 -9.48 -4.29 4.36
C HIS A 55 -9.07 -5.40 3.41
N PHE A 56 -9.72 -6.55 3.41
CA PHE A 56 -9.37 -7.68 2.56
C PHE A 56 -10.45 -7.93 1.52
N THR A 57 -10.04 -8.30 0.31
CA THR A 57 -10.95 -8.62 -0.79
C THR A 57 -10.37 -9.75 -1.61
N LEU A 58 -11.21 -10.69 -2.03
CA LEU A 58 -10.81 -11.80 -2.89
C LEU A 58 -11.22 -11.47 -4.33
N ILE A 59 -10.25 -11.44 -5.24
CA ILE A 59 -10.46 -11.14 -6.66
C ILE A 59 -9.85 -12.29 -7.46
N HIS A 60 -10.67 -13.00 -8.25
CA HIS A 60 -10.24 -14.17 -9.04
C HIS A 60 -9.41 -15.20 -8.23
N GLY A 61 -9.83 -15.47 -6.99
CA GLY A 61 -9.17 -16.44 -6.11
C GLY A 61 -7.90 -15.92 -5.42
N VAL A 62 -7.47 -14.68 -5.71
CA VAL A 62 -6.31 -14.02 -5.11
C VAL A 62 -6.72 -13.05 -4.02
N LEU A 63 -6.08 -13.12 -2.85
CA LEU A 63 -6.34 -12.21 -1.74
C LEU A 63 -5.63 -10.87 -1.95
N TYR A 64 -6.36 -9.78 -1.79
CA TYR A 64 -5.86 -8.41 -1.83
C TYR A 64 -6.13 -7.70 -0.51
N HIS A 65 -5.23 -6.79 -0.15
CA HIS A 65 -5.37 -5.87 0.97
C HIS A 65 -5.55 -4.43 0.48
N LYS A 66 -6.57 -3.74 0.99
CA LYS A 66 -6.89 -2.35 0.72
C LYS A 66 -6.18 -1.45 1.73
N GLY A 67 -5.19 -0.70 1.24
CA GLY A 67 -4.50 0.32 2.03
C GLY A 67 -5.40 1.50 2.37
N SER A 68 -4.95 2.35 3.29
CA SER A 68 -5.63 3.61 3.65
C SER A 68 -5.75 4.59 2.48
N ASN A 69 -4.82 4.51 1.54
CA ASN A 69 -4.83 5.25 0.26
C ASN A 69 -5.85 4.68 -0.76
N GLY A 70 -6.59 3.61 -0.41
CA GLY A 70 -7.52 2.94 -1.29
C GLY A 70 -6.89 2.02 -2.33
N VAL A 71 -5.56 1.95 -2.40
CA VAL A 71 -4.83 1.09 -3.34
C VAL A 71 -4.88 -0.36 -2.87
N LEU A 72 -5.12 -1.27 -3.80
CA LEU A 72 -5.10 -2.71 -3.57
C LEU A 72 -3.69 -3.26 -3.75
N ALA A 73 -3.21 -4.00 -2.75
CA ALA A 73 -1.95 -4.74 -2.80
C ALA A 73 -2.24 -6.24 -2.72
N ARG A 74 -1.54 -7.04 -3.53
CA ARG A 74 -1.67 -8.50 -3.53
C ARG A 74 -1.06 -9.07 -2.26
N CYS A 75 -1.83 -9.90 -1.56
CA CYS A 75 -1.35 -10.64 -0.40
C CYS A 75 -0.50 -11.83 -0.86
N ILE A 76 0.75 -11.87 -0.40
CA ILE A 76 1.71 -12.91 -0.77
C ILE A 76 2.01 -13.86 0.40
N SER A 77 2.46 -15.07 0.09
CA SER A 77 2.86 -16.04 1.13
C SER A 77 4.16 -15.60 1.81
N SER A 78 4.44 -16.17 2.98
CA SER A 78 5.70 -15.92 3.69
C SER A 78 6.94 -16.35 2.89
N ASN A 79 6.82 -17.40 2.05
CA ASN A 79 7.92 -17.82 1.17
C ASN A 79 8.14 -16.81 0.04
N GLU A 80 7.06 -16.43 -0.66
CA GLU A 80 7.14 -15.42 -1.72
C GLU A 80 7.66 -14.09 -1.17
N ALA A 81 7.25 -13.69 0.04
CA ALA A 81 7.73 -12.48 0.70
C ALA A 81 9.26 -12.45 0.87
N LYS A 82 9.88 -13.57 1.25
CA LYS A 82 11.35 -13.68 1.40
C LYS A 82 12.05 -13.50 0.06
N GLU A 83 11.54 -14.11 -0.99
CA GLU A 83 12.08 -13.99 -2.34
C GLU A 83 11.98 -12.54 -2.86
N ARG A 84 10.82 -11.90 -2.67
CA ARG A 84 10.62 -10.50 -3.06
C ARG A 84 11.48 -9.53 -2.27
N LEU A 85 11.64 -9.76 -0.96
CA LEU A 85 12.54 -8.97 -0.11
C LEU A 85 13.96 -9.01 -0.66
N LYS A 86 14.47 -10.21 -0.97
CA LYS A 86 15.81 -10.39 -1.52
C LYS A 86 15.95 -9.70 -2.88
N ALA A 87 15.02 -9.92 -3.80
CA ALA A 87 15.06 -9.35 -5.14
C ALA A 87 15.06 -7.81 -5.13
N VAL A 88 14.18 -7.18 -4.35
CA VAL A 88 14.11 -5.71 -4.26
C VAL A 88 15.34 -5.15 -3.56
N HIS A 89 15.85 -5.84 -2.53
CA HIS A 89 17.05 -5.42 -1.84
C HIS A 89 18.28 -5.47 -2.75
N GLU A 90 18.43 -6.50 -3.60
CA GLU A 90 19.53 -6.59 -4.56
C GLU A 90 19.45 -5.51 -5.65
N GLN A 91 18.24 -5.15 -6.08
CA GLN A 91 18.02 -4.12 -7.10
C GLN A 91 18.30 -2.71 -6.57
N TRP A 92 17.85 -2.39 -5.36
CA TRP A 92 17.97 -1.04 -4.77
C TRP A 92 19.16 -0.92 -3.81
N TYR A 93 20.11 -1.83 -3.95
CA TYR A 93 21.20 -1.99 -3.03
C TYR A 93 22.13 -0.76 -3.03
N GLY A 94 22.19 -0.03 -1.91
CA GLY A 94 23.12 1.09 -1.71
C GLY A 94 22.64 2.47 -2.19
N GLU A 95 21.40 2.59 -2.65
CA GLU A 95 20.81 3.89 -2.98
C GLU A 95 20.18 4.55 -1.75
N GLU A 96 20.38 5.87 -1.62
CA GLU A 96 19.63 6.71 -0.67
C GLU A 96 18.17 6.79 -1.13
N GLY A 97 17.35 5.89 -0.62
CA GLY A 97 15.99 5.69 -1.09
C GLY A 97 14.98 5.39 0.00
N PRO A 98 13.70 5.24 -0.39
CA PRO A 98 12.65 4.80 0.53
C PRO A 98 13.00 3.41 1.10
N SER A 99 12.52 3.15 2.32
CA SER A 99 12.74 1.87 2.99
C SER A 99 12.22 0.68 2.17
N LEU A 100 12.84 -0.49 2.35
CA LEU A 100 12.58 -1.69 1.56
C LEU A 100 11.09 -2.10 1.57
N HIS A 101 10.42 -1.99 2.72
CA HIS A 101 8.98 -2.27 2.80
C HIS A 101 8.14 -1.33 1.94
N ARG A 102 8.56 -0.06 1.79
CA ARG A 102 7.82 0.95 1.03
C ARG A 102 8.00 0.74 -0.47
N LEU A 103 9.16 0.24 -0.91
CA LEU A 103 9.36 -0.24 -2.28
C LEU A 103 8.42 -1.40 -2.59
N LEU A 104 8.33 -2.38 -1.71
CA LEU A 104 7.41 -3.52 -1.85
C LEU A 104 5.94 -3.12 -1.86
N GLN A 105 5.54 -2.16 -1.00
CA GLN A 105 4.20 -1.57 -1.04
C GLN A 105 3.90 -0.88 -2.36
N ARG A 106 4.86 -0.11 -2.90
CA ARG A 106 4.72 0.54 -4.21
C ARG A 106 4.65 -0.46 -5.36
N ALA A 107 5.32 -1.61 -5.22
CA ALA A 107 5.19 -2.74 -6.14
C ALA A 107 3.84 -3.49 -6.00
N GLY A 108 3.00 -3.11 -5.04
CA GLY A 108 1.68 -3.69 -4.85
C GLY A 108 1.68 -5.01 -4.08
N TYR A 109 2.66 -5.24 -3.19
CA TYR A 109 2.69 -6.43 -2.33
C TYR A 109 2.34 -6.11 -0.88
N PHE A 110 1.74 -7.09 -0.20
CA PHE A 110 1.36 -6.97 1.20
C PHE A 110 1.46 -8.31 1.95
N TRP A 111 1.94 -8.21 3.19
CA TRP A 111 1.77 -9.22 4.23
C TRP A 111 1.89 -8.56 5.62
N PRO A 112 1.33 -9.15 6.70
CA PRO A 112 1.17 -8.46 7.99
C PRO A 112 2.49 -8.05 8.66
N THR A 113 3.54 -8.86 8.48
CA THR A 113 4.85 -8.65 9.11
C THR A 113 5.84 -7.90 8.22
N MET A 114 5.43 -7.43 7.05
CA MET A 114 6.30 -6.83 6.03
C MET A 114 7.26 -5.76 6.54
N SER A 115 6.78 -4.84 7.38
CA SER A 115 7.66 -3.79 7.91
C SER A 115 8.75 -4.34 8.83
N LYS A 116 8.43 -5.35 9.64
CA LYS A 116 9.39 -5.99 10.56
C LYS A 116 10.37 -6.86 9.79
N ASP A 117 9.86 -7.66 8.85
CA ASP A 117 10.68 -8.56 8.03
C ASP A 117 11.67 -7.76 7.16
N ALA A 118 11.22 -6.65 6.58
CA ALA A 118 12.10 -5.76 5.81
C ALA A 118 13.21 -5.14 6.68
N LEU A 119 12.87 -4.67 7.88
CA LEU A 119 13.85 -4.10 8.80
C LEU A 119 14.88 -5.15 9.24
N GLN A 120 14.42 -6.33 9.64
CA GLN A 120 15.28 -7.43 10.05
C GLN A 120 16.19 -7.89 8.90
N PHE A 121 15.65 -7.95 7.68
CA PHE A 121 16.44 -8.28 6.49
C PHE A 121 17.54 -7.25 6.24
N GLN A 122 17.23 -5.96 6.28
CA GLN A 122 18.23 -4.89 6.12
C GLN A 122 19.30 -4.93 7.23
N GLN A 123 18.92 -5.22 8.48
CA GLN A 123 19.86 -5.36 9.60
C GLN A 123 20.78 -6.57 9.45
N SER A 124 20.29 -7.68 8.88
CA SER A 124 21.12 -8.86 8.60
C SER A 124 22.13 -8.63 7.47
N CYS A 125 21.91 -7.62 6.61
CA CYS A 125 22.86 -7.27 5.57
C CYS A 125 24.05 -6.53 6.19
N SER A 126 25.23 -7.16 6.19
CA SER A 126 26.48 -6.60 6.72
C SER A 126 26.87 -5.24 6.13
N LYS A 127 26.36 -4.92 4.95
CA LYS A 127 26.65 -3.67 4.27
C LYS A 127 25.58 -2.58 4.53
N CYS A 128 24.31 -2.95 4.76
CA CYS A 128 23.25 -2.00 5.15
C CYS A 128 23.19 -1.75 6.67
N SER A 129 23.77 -2.66 7.47
CA SER A 129 23.87 -2.55 8.92
C SER A 129 24.91 -1.50 9.36
N LYS A 130 25.86 -1.15 8.47
CA LYS A 130 26.81 -0.07 8.74
C LYS A 130 26.05 1.25 8.76
N PRO A 131 26.26 2.11 9.77
CA PRO A 131 25.71 3.46 9.74
C PRO A 131 26.16 4.12 8.44
N SER A 132 25.21 4.71 7.70
CA SER A 132 25.55 5.56 6.56
C SER A 132 26.57 6.57 7.08
N VAL A 133 27.76 6.60 6.45
CA VAL A 133 28.64 7.76 6.61
C VAL A 133 27.78 8.89 6.11
N VAL A 134 27.27 9.71 7.03
CA VAL A 134 26.58 10.94 6.68
C VAL A 134 27.64 11.70 5.92
N HIS A 135 27.60 11.67 4.59
CA HIS A 135 28.24 12.72 3.84
C HIS A 135 27.55 13.95 4.36
N GLU A 136 28.25 14.74 5.17
CA GLU A 136 27.85 16.10 5.47
C GLU A 136 27.46 16.70 4.14
N CYS A 137 26.15 16.80 3.92
CA CYS A 137 25.62 17.54 2.81
C CYS A 137 25.86 18.99 3.20
N HIS A 138 27.12 19.41 3.06
CA HIS A 138 27.46 20.80 3.04
C HIS A 138 26.76 21.36 1.81
N PHE A 139 25.53 21.81 2.00
CA PHE A 139 24.85 22.68 1.06
C PHE A 139 25.60 24.01 1.08
N VAL A 140 26.78 24.04 0.44
CA VAL A 140 27.45 25.29 0.11
C VAL A 140 26.88 25.72 -1.23
N GLU A 141 25.72 26.36 -1.16
CA GLU A 141 25.52 27.58 -1.93
C GLU A 141 24.38 28.34 -1.27
N SER A 142 24.67 29.57 -0.86
CA SER A 142 23.65 30.57 -0.60
C SER A 142 22.92 30.80 -1.93
N ALA A 143 22.01 29.92 -2.29
CA ALA A 143 20.99 30.21 -3.27
C ALA A 143 20.22 31.37 -2.67
N GLY A 144 20.55 32.59 -3.12
CA GLY A 144 19.87 33.80 -2.69
C GLY A 144 18.37 33.56 -2.75
N ASP A 145 17.64 34.01 -1.73
CA ASP A 145 16.20 33.76 -1.58
C ASP A 145 15.50 33.99 -2.91
N TRP A 146 15.03 32.92 -3.54
CA TRP A 146 14.41 32.96 -4.87
C TRP A 146 13.13 33.81 -4.86
N ARG A 147 12.58 34.09 -3.67
CA ARG A 147 11.42 34.98 -3.48
C ARG A 147 11.78 36.46 -3.58
N ARG A 148 13.05 36.82 -3.42
CA ARG A 148 13.52 38.21 -3.33
C ARG A 148 13.09 39.09 -4.51
N PRO A 149 13.14 38.63 -5.79
CA PRO A 149 12.62 39.41 -6.91
C PRO A 149 11.11 39.68 -6.81
N TYR A 150 10.35 38.75 -6.25
CA TYR A 150 8.90 38.89 -6.06
C TYR A 150 8.56 39.79 -4.87
N ILE A 151 9.32 39.71 -3.78
CA ILE A 151 9.16 40.58 -2.60
C ILE A 151 9.48 42.04 -2.97
N ASP A 152 10.57 42.28 -3.70
CA ASP A 152 10.94 43.63 -4.16
C ASP A 152 9.91 44.22 -5.11
N PHE A 153 9.30 43.40 -5.97
CA PHE A 153 8.18 43.85 -6.80
C PHE A 153 6.97 44.27 -5.98
N LEU A 154 6.57 43.48 -4.97
CA LEU A 154 5.41 43.78 -4.12
C LEU A 154 5.64 44.98 -3.20
N GLN A 155 6.87 45.19 -2.73
CA GLN A 155 7.19 46.27 -1.80
C GLN A 155 7.54 47.58 -2.51
N ASN A 156 8.27 47.49 -3.61
CA ASN A 156 8.92 48.64 -4.25
C ASN A 156 8.51 48.85 -5.72
N GLY A 157 7.71 47.96 -6.30
CA GLY A 157 7.28 48.04 -7.70
C GLY A 157 8.40 47.83 -8.72
N ILE A 158 9.54 47.27 -8.29
CA ILE A 158 10.71 47.05 -9.15
C ILE A 158 10.54 45.70 -9.87
N LEU A 159 10.54 45.73 -11.20
CA LEU A 159 10.51 44.50 -12.01
C LEU A 159 11.91 43.86 -12.09
N PRO A 160 12.02 42.52 -12.08
CA PRO A 160 13.31 41.84 -12.25
C PRO A 160 13.93 42.21 -13.61
N THR A 161 15.19 42.65 -13.61
CA THR A 161 15.88 43.13 -14.82
C THR A 161 16.42 42.02 -15.72
N ASN A 162 16.25 40.74 -15.35
CA ASN A 162 16.61 39.60 -16.18
C ASN A 162 15.40 38.68 -16.34
N LEU A 163 14.80 38.71 -17.53
CA LEU A 163 13.96 37.64 -18.09
C LEU A 163 14.75 36.95 -19.20
#